data_AF-A0A1Y1MB67-F1
#
_entry.id   AF-A0A1Y1MB67-F1
#
_cell.length_a   1.000
_cell.length_b   1.000
_cell.length_c   1.000
_cell.angle_alpha   90.00
_cell.angle_beta   90.00
_cell.angle_gamma   90.00
#
_symmetry.space_group_name_H-M   'P 1'
#
loop_
_entity.id
_entity.type
_entity.pdbx_description
1 polymer ?
#
loop_
_entity_poly.entity_id
_entity_poly.type
_entity_poly.pdbx_seq_one_letter_code
_entity_poly.pdbx_strand_id
1 'polypeptide(L)'
;RRQRDADGYSGASVTFSGLLNALDGVAAGEERIAFLTTNHIERLDPALIRPGRVDMMLRIGEATKYQAGQMWDRFYGDEDNSCSRKEHFLRRLDELGLFGTNPDGTPSNRRTSTAAIQGLFLFNKSNMQGAIDMAQGLIPRNFEEEDAASG
;
A
#
# COMPACT_ATOMS: atom_id res chain seq x y z
N ARG A 1 0.10 -11.19 41.77
CA ARG A 1 0.03 -12.48 41.05
C ARG A 1 -1.07 -12.32 40.00
N ARG A 2 -0.75 -12.00 38.74
CA ARG A 2 -1.76 -11.81 37.67
C ARG A 2 -2.22 -13.17 37.15
N GLN A 3 -3.54 -13.29 36.98
CA GLN A 3 -4.23 -14.50 36.52
C GLN A 3 -3.91 -14.72 35.02
N ARG A 4 -3.60 -15.97 34.67
CA ARG A 4 -3.36 -16.40 33.28
C ARG A 4 -4.68 -16.88 32.70
N ASP A 5 -5.07 -16.36 31.54
CA ASP A 5 -6.19 -16.90 30.77
C ASP A 5 -5.79 -18.19 30.02
N ALA A 6 -6.79 -19.02 29.71
CA ALA A 6 -6.65 -20.42 29.33
C ALA A 6 -5.87 -20.67 28.01
N ASP A 7 -5.64 -19.65 27.20
CA ASP A 7 -4.99 -19.76 25.88
C ASP A 7 -3.47 -19.53 25.92
N GLY A 8 -2.85 -19.42 27.10
CA GLY A 8 -1.40 -19.31 27.27
C GLY A 8 -0.79 -18.00 26.78
N TYR A 9 -1.52 -17.18 26.03
CA TYR A 9 -1.15 -15.80 25.71
C TYR A 9 -1.58 -14.90 26.86
N SER A 10 -0.73 -14.78 27.90
CA SER A 10 -0.79 -13.61 28.77
C SER A 10 -0.24 -12.44 27.97
N GLY A 11 -1.05 -11.91 27.06
CA GLY A 11 -0.65 -10.83 26.17
C GLY A 11 -0.06 -9.72 27.00
N ALA A 12 1.22 -9.41 26.78
CA ALA A 12 1.77 -8.18 27.31
C ALA A 12 0.89 -7.08 26.76
N SER A 13 0.10 -6.44 27.61
CA SER A 13 -0.68 -5.25 27.24
C SER A 13 0.33 -4.23 26.74
N VAL A 14 0.43 -4.06 25.42
CA VAL A 14 1.27 -3.03 24.84
C VAL A 14 0.63 -1.71 25.21
N THR A 15 1.26 -0.98 26.12
CA THR A 15 0.82 0.37 26.47
C THR A 15 1.44 1.34 25.49
N PHE A 16 0.70 2.40 25.16
CA PHE A 16 1.23 3.49 24.32
C PHE A 16 2.53 4.06 24.90
N SER A 17 2.57 4.30 26.21
CA SER A 17 3.79 4.74 26.91
C SER A 17 4.94 3.71 26.85
N GLY A 18 4.64 2.42 26.84
CA GLY A 18 5.63 1.36 26.67
C GLY A 18 6.26 1.37 25.28
N LEU A 19 5.43 1.57 24.24
CA LEU A 19 5.91 1.74 22.86
C LEU A 19 6.81 2.97 22.72
N LEU A 20 6.40 4.11 23.27
CA LEU A 20 7.19 5.35 23.21
C LEU A 20 8.57 5.15 23.85
N ASN A 21 8.62 4.64 25.09
CA ASN A 21 9.89 4.37 25.77
C ASN A 21 10.77 3.34 25.05
N ALA A 22 10.19 2.44 24.24
CA ALA A 22 10.95 1.50 23.43
C ALA A 22 11.57 2.14 22.17
N LEU A 23 11.01 3.26 21.70
CA LEU A 23 11.52 4.02 20.55
C LEU A 23 12.60 5.04 20.96
N ASP A 24 12.36 5.80 22.04
CA ASP A 24 13.23 6.92 22.43
C ASP A 24 13.59 6.99 23.93
N GLY A 25 13.26 5.95 24.70
CA GLY A 25 13.55 5.93 26.12
C GLY A 25 15.05 5.79 26.44
N VAL A 26 15.41 6.04 27.69
CA VAL A 26 16.80 5.93 28.21
C VAL A 26 17.39 4.51 28.03
N ALA A 27 16.53 3.50 27.88
CA ALA A 27 16.90 2.12 27.61
C ALA A 27 16.80 1.73 26.11
N ALA A 28 16.49 2.67 25.22
CA ALA A 28 16.53 2.43 23.78
C ALA A 28 18.00 2.18 23.38
N GLY A 29 18.25 1.06 22.69
CA GLY A 29 19.60 0.73 22.24
C GLY A 29 20.12 1.76 21.23
N GLU A 30 21.40 2.08 21.33
CA GLU A 30 22.10 2.91 20.35
C GLU A 30 22.13 2.20 18.97
N GLU A 31 22.33 2.98 17.89
CA GLU A 31 22.50 2.49 16.50
C GLU A 31 21.31 1.69 15.90
N ARG A 32 20.07 1.99 16.32
CA ARG A 32 18.86 1.37 15.75
C ARG A 32 18.19 2.25 14.69
N ILE A 33 17.73 1.62 13.60
CA ILE A 33 16.76 2.20 12.67
C ILE A 33 15.41 1.50 12.87
N ALA A 34 14.35 2.26 13.12
CA ALA A 34 12.98 1.77 13.23
C ALA A 34 12.16 2.21 12.02
N PHE A 35 11.36 1.29 11.48
CA PHE A 35 10.36 1.58 10.45
C PHE A 35 8.97 1.43 11.05
N LEU A 36 8.12 2.45 10.86
CA LEU A 36 6.72 2.42 11.25
C LEU A 36 5.86 2.53 9.99
N THR A 37 4.75 1.78 9.97
CA THR A 37 3.76 1.85 8.91
C THR A 37 2.38 2.09 9.53
N THR A 38 1.58 2.91 8.88
CA THR A 38 0.18 3.13 9.25
C THR A 38 -0.63 3.40 7.98
N ASN A 39 -1.88 2.93 7.95
CA ASN A 39 -2.85 3.33 6.94
C ASN A 39 -3.59 4.61 7.33
N HIS A 40 -3.53 4.99 8.61
CA HIS A 40 -4.31 6.08 9.22
C HIS A 40 -3.38 6.97 10.04
N ILE A 41 -2.70 7.91 9.39
CA ILE A 41 -1.76 8.83 10.06
C ILE A 41 -2.49 9.81 10.99
N GLU A 42 -3.73 10.16 10.66
CA GLU A 42 -4.61 11.05 11.42
C GLU A 42 -5.03 10.47 12.77
N ARG A 43 -4.94 9.15 12.94
CA ARG A 43 -5.24 8.45 14.19
C ARG A 43 -4.02 8.33 15.12
N LEU A 44 -2.83 8.75 14.67
CA LEU A 44 -1.63 8.70 15.49
C LEU A 44 -1.58 9.86 16.48
N ASP A 45 -1.23 9.55 17.72
CA ASP A 45 -0.95 10.58 18.72
C ASP A 45 0.25 11.43 18.27
N PRO A 46 0.15 12.78 18.25
CA PRO A 46 1.23 13.66 17.83
C PRO A 46 2.53 13.44 18.60
N ALA A 47 2.50 12.91 19.82
CA ALA A 47 3.67 12.56 20.61
C ALA A 47 4.49 11.44 19.96
N LEU A 48 3.88 10.51 19.20
CA LEU A 48 4.59 9.41 18.54
C LEU A 48 5.46 9.92 17.37
N ILE A 49 5.00 10.95 16.65
CA ILE A 49 5.63 11.46 15.42
C ILE A 49 6.46 12.72 15.62
N ARG A 50 6.81 13.07 16.87
CA ARG A 50 7.66 14.25 17.13
C ARG A 50 9.09 13.99 16.65
N PRO A 51 9.83 15.05 16.26
CA PRO A 51 11.27 14.96 15.98
C PRO A 51 12.01 14.26 17.13
N GLY A 52 12.94 13.35 16.81
CA GLY A 52 13.62 12.48 17.77
C GLY A 52 12.98 11.09 17.95
N ARG A 53 11.72 10.91 17.51
CA ARG A 53 11.07 9.58 17.37
C ARG A 53 10.87 9.19 15.93
N VAL A 54 10.36 10.13 15.13
CA VAL A 54 10.16 9.97 13.69
C VAL A 54 10.77 11.17 12.99
N ASP A 55 11.91 10.96 12.36
CA ASP A 55 12.64 12.02 11.67
C ASP A 55 12.30 12.12 10.18
N MET A 56 11.72 11.06 9.61
CA MET A 56 11.29 11.01 8.21
C MET A 56 9.90 10.37 8.09
N MET A 57 9.01 11.06 7.37
CA MET A 57 7.70 10.55 7.00
C MET A 57 7.53 10.60 5.49
N LEU A 58 7.13 9.47 4.90
CA LEU A 58 6.88 9.35 3.47
C LEU A 58 5.50 8.72 3.26
N ARG A 59 4.69 9.35 2.41
CA ARG A 59 3.41 8.78 1.99
C ARG A 59 3.62 7.83 0.81
N ILE A 60 3.28 6.56 0.99
CA ILE A 60 3.22 5.58 -0.09
C ILE A 60 1.76 5.53 -0.56
N GLY A 61 1.50 6.15 -1.71
CA GLY A 61 0.15 6.23 -2.31
C GLY A 61 -0.14 5.09 -3.28
N GLU A 62 -1.21 5.28 -4.04
CA GLU A 62 -1.63 4.38 -5.11
C GLU A 62 -0.62 4.36 -6.26
N ALA A 63 -0.75 3.37 -7.15
CA ALA A 63 0.18 3.18 -8.24
C ALA A 63 0.15 4.37 -9.20
N THR A 64 1.32 4.88 -9.55
CA THR A 64 1.48 5.84 -10.65
C THR A 64 1.61 5.10 -11.97
N LYS A 65 1.31 5.79 -13.08
CA LYS A 65 1.54 5.27 -14.44
C LYS A 65 2.99 4.82 -14.65
N TYR A 66 3.95 5.58 -14.10
CA TYR A 66 5.36 5.21 -14.13
C TYR A 66 5.63 3.89 -13.39
N GLN A 67 5.12 3.73 -12.17
CA GLN A 67 5.27 2.50 -11.40
C GLN A 67 4.63 1.30 -12.11
N ALA A 68 3.44 1.46 -12.69
CA ALA A 68 2.79 0.40 -13.47
C ALA A 68 3.67 -0.04 -14.66
N GLY A 69 4.29 0.91 -15.37
CA GLY A 69 5.22 0.61 -16.46
C GLY A 69 6.49 -0.09 -15.97
N GLN A 70 7.03 0.33 -14.84
CA GLN A 70 8.20 -0.30 -14.20
C GLN A 70 7.91 -1.70 -13.67
N MET A 71 6.67 -1.97 -13.25
CA MET A 71 6.22 -3.31 -12.90
C MET A 71 6.07 -4.18 -14.14
N TRP A 72 5.53 -3.64 -15.23
CA TRP A 72 5.47 -4.37 -16.51
C TRP A 72 6.85 -4.84 -16.96
N ASP A 73 7.83 -3.93 -16.98
CA ASP A 73 9.22 -4.25 -17.38
C ASP A 73 9.81 -5.39 -16.54
N ARG A 74 9.51 -5.43 -15.23
CA ARG A 74 10.00 -6.47 -14.32
C ARG A 74 9.33 -7.83 -14.52
N PHE A 75 8.08 -7.86 -15.01
CA PHE A 75 7.32 -9.09 -15.16
C PHE A 75 7.40 -9.66 -16.58
N TYR A 76 7.40 -8.80 -17.60
CA TYR A 76 7.28 -9.21 -19.01
C TYR A 76 8.37 -8.62 -19.90
N GLY A 77 9.37 -7.91 -19.34
CA GLY A 77 10.38 -7.20 -20.13
C GLY A 77 11.17 -8.09 -21.10
N ASP A 78 11.42 -9.35 -20.71
CA ASP A 78 12.13 -10.32 -21.56
C ASP A 78 11.27 -10.81 -22.75
N GLU A 79 9.94 -10.77 -22.61
CA GLU A 79 8.98 -11.22 -23.63
C GLU A 79 8.47 -10.08 -24.52
N ASP A 80 8.35 -8.86 -23.99
CA ASP A 80 7.82 -7.68 -24.68
C ASP A 80 8.91 -6.78 -25.30
N ASN A 81 9.77 -7.36 -26.13
CA ASN A 81 10.92 -6.66 -26.74
C ASN A 81 10.54 -5.42 -27.57
N SER A 82 9.32 -5.33 -28.08
CA SER A 82 8.82 -4.18 -28.86
C SER A 82 8.21 -3.07 -27.99
N CYS A 83 8.05 -3.25 -26.68
CA CYS A 83 7.34 -2.36 -25.75
C CYS A 83 5.88 -2.03 -26.14
N SER A 84 5.33 -2.66 -27.18
CA SER A 84 4.00 -2.36 -27.67
C SER A 84 2.93 -2.81 -26.68
N ARG A 85 3.09 -3.97 -26.04
CA ARG A 85 2.09 -4.47 -25.07
C ARG A 85 2.11 -3.65 -23.79
N LYS A 86 3.28 -3.22 -23.33
CA LYS A 86 3.41 -2.23 -22.25
C LYS A 86 2.59 -0.97 -22.53
N GLU A 87 2.74 -0.38 -23.72
CA GLU A 87 1.99 0.82 -24.11
C GLU A 87 0.48 0.56 -24.15
N HIS A 88 0.06 -0.60 -24.68
CA HIS A 88 -1.34 -1.02 -24.67
C HIS A 88 -1.90 -1.17 -23.26
N PHE A 89 -1.15 -1.80 -22.36
CA PHE A 89 -1.53 -1.95 -20.96
C PHE A 89 -1.68 -0.60 -20.27
N LEU A 90 -0.68 0.28 -20.39
CA LEU A 90 -0.70 1.60 -19.76
C LEU A 90 -1.83 2.47 -20.31
N ARG A 91 -2.06 2.46 -21.63
CA ARG A 91 -3.20 3.13 -22.25
C ARG A 91 -4.53 2.58 -21.73
N ARG A 92 -4.63 1.26 -21.55
CA ARG A 92 -5.84 0.65 -21.00
C ARG A 92 -6.12 1.12 -19.57
N LEU A 93 -5.09 1.26 -18.73
CA LEU A 93 -5.26 1.81 -17.37
C LEU A 93 -5.68 3.29 -17.38
N ASP A 94 -5.14 4.09 -18.30
CA ASP A 94 -5.57 5.49 -18.51
C ASP A 94 -7.03 5.57 -18.94
N GLU A 95 -7.45 4.74 -19.90
CA GLU A 95 -8.85 4.66 -20.37
C GLU A 95 -9.83 4.32 -19.24
N LEU A 96 -9.40 3.49 -18.29
CA LEU A 96 -10.18 3.12 -17.11
C LEU A 96 -10.18 4.20 -16.02
N GLY A 97 -9.35 5.24 -16.17
CA GLY A 97 -9.18 6.34 -15.24
C GLY A 97 -8.45 5.95 -13.95
N LEU A 98 -7.63 4.89 -13.96
CA LEU A 98 -7.06 4.26 -12.76
C LEU A 98 -5.91 5.04 -12.10
N PHE A 99 -5.51 6.17 -12.69
CA PHE A 99 -4.49 7.07 -12.13
C PHE A 99 -5.08 8.37 -11.58
N GLY A 100 -6.40 8.45 -11.43
CA GLY A 100 -7.10 9.60 -10.86
C GLY A 100 -7.51 10.67 -11.87
N THR A 101 -7.35 10.41 -13.18
CA THR A 101 -7.79 11.29 -14.27
C THR A 101 -8.35 10.44 -15.40
N ASN A 102 -9.47 10.86 -15.98
CA ASN A 102 -10.07 10.24 -17.16
C ASN A 102 -9.36 10.72 -18.45
N PRO A 103 -9.56 10.04 -19.60
CA PRO A 103 -8.95 10.44 -20.87
C PRO A 103 -9.32 11.83 -21.37
N ASP A 104 -10.47 12.36 -20.95
CA ASP A 104 -10.95 13.71 -21.27
C ASP A 104 -10.33 14.81 -20.37
N GLY A 105 -9.45 14.44 -19.45
CA GLY A 105 -8.81 15.34 -18.48
C GLY A 105 -9.64 15.60 -17.23
N THR A 106 -10.84 15.02 -17.10
CA THR A 106 -11.66 15.16 -15.89
C THR A 106 -11.09 14.33 -14.73
N PRO A 107 -11.25 14.77 -13.46
CA PRO A 107 -10.80 13.99 -12.31
C PRO A 107 -11.55 12.65 -12.22
N SER A 108 -10.85 11.60 -11.85
CA SER A 108 -11.43 10.28 -11.56
C SER A 108 -11.20 9.90 -10.10
N ASN A 109 -12.21 9.33 -9.46
CA ASN A 109 -12.08 8.76 -8.11
C ASN A 109 -11.48 7.35 -8.12
N ARG A 110 -11.13 6.81 -9.29
CA ARG A 110 -10.57 5.46 -9.41
C ARG A 110 -9.05 5.53 -9.28
N ARG A 111 -8.50 4.78 -8.34
CA ARG A 111 -7.05 4.62 -8.16
C ARG A 111 -6.74 3.16 -7.87
N THR A 112 -5.75 2.59 -8.54
CA THR A 112 -5.36 1.19 -8.30
C THR A 112 -4.07 1.10 -7.47
N SER A 113 -3.96 0.07 -6.62
CA SER A 113 -2.75 -0.16 -5.83
C SER A 113 -1.71 -0.96 -6.60
N THR A 114 -0.44 -0.83 -6.23
CA THR A 114 0.63 -1.67 -6.78
C THR A 114 0.39 -3.15 -6.49
N ALA A 115 -0.20 -3.49 -5.34
CA ALA A 115 -0.57 -4.87 -5.00
C ALA A 115 -1.61 -5.44 -5.96
N ALA A 116 -2.62 -4.66 -6.38
CA ALA A 116 -3.61 -5.10 -7.34
C ALA A 116 -2.98 -5.39 -8.71
N ILE A 117 -2.12 -4.49 -9.20
CA ILE A 117 -1.36 -4.69 -10.46
C ILE A 117 -0.49 -5.94 -10.37
N GLN A 118 0.22 -6.13 -9.26
CA GLN A 118 1.05 -7.31 -9.05
C GLN A 118 0.21 -8.60 -9.05
N GLY A 119 -0.95 -8.60 -8.39
CA GLY A 119 -1.88 -9.72 -8.39
C GLY A 119 -2.35 -10.10 -9.80
N LEU A 120 -2.71 -9.09 -10.60
CA LEU A 120 -3.07 -9.28 -12.01
C LEU A 120 -1.93 -9.94 -12.81
N PHE A 121 -0.69 -9.51 -12.61
CA PHE A 121 0.46 -10.08 -13.31
C PHE A 121 0.81 -11.49 -12.82
N LEU A 122 0.69 -11.75 -11.51
CA LEU A 122 0.87 -13.09 -10.96
C LEU A 122 -0.18 -14.09 -11.47
N PHE A 123 -1.39 -13.62 -11.80
CA PHE A 123 -2.42 -14.43 -12.44
C PHE A 123 -2.11 -14.69 -13.94
N ASN A 124 -1.34 -13.80 -14.57
CA ASN A 124 -1.07 -13.79 -16.01
C ASN A 124 0.42 -13.95 -16.37
N LYS A 125 1.20 -14.71 -15.58
CA LYS A 125 2.68 -14.74 -15.65
C LYS A 125 3.31 -14.88 -17.04
N SER A 126 2.67 -15.61 -17.95
CA SER A 126 3.14 -15.82 -19.33
C SER A 126 2.08 -15.42 -20.36
N ASN A 127 1.12 -14.58 -19.95
CA ASN A 127 0.02 -14.14 -20.79
C ASN A 127 -0.17 -12.63 -20.68
N MET A 128 0.73 -11.89 -21.35
CA MET A 128 0.67 -10.43 -21.43
C MET A 128 -0.69 -9.92 -21.94
N GLN A 129 -1.28 -10.60 -22.93
CA GLN A 129 -2.57 -10.20 -23.48
C GLN A 129 -3.69 -10.38 -22.44
N GLY A 130 -3.68 -11.50 -21.71
CA GLY A 130 -4.61 -11.74 -20.61
C GLY A 130 -4.52 -10.67 -19.53
N ALA A 131 -3.32 -10.18 -19.21
CA ALA A 131 -3.16 -9.07 -18.27
C ALA A 131 -3.82 -7.77 -18.78
N ILE A 132 -3.73 -7.47 -20.08
CA ILE A 132 -4.38 -6.30 -20.70
C ILE A 132 -5.90 -6.47 -20.69
N ASP A 133 -6.40 -7.64 -21.11
CA ASP A 133 -7.82 -7.92 -21.22
C ASP A 133 -8.52 -7.89 -19.85
N MET A 134 -7.82 -8.35 -18.80
CA MET A 134 -8.32 -8.37 -17.43
C MET A 134 -8.05 -7.08 -16.65
N ALA A 135 -7.49 -6.03 -17.27
CA ALA A 135 -7.17 -4.77 -16.58
C ALA A 135 -8.39 -4.09 -15.93
N GLN A 136 -9.61 -4.37 -16.41
CA GLN A 136 -10.84 -3.88 -15.78
C GLN A 136 -11.02 -4.41 -14.34
N GLY A 137 -10.43 -5.56 -14.00
CA GLY A 137 -10.41 -6.11 -12.65
C GLY A 137 -9.59 -5.28 -11.65
N LEU A 138 -8.82 -4.30 -12.11
CA LEU A 138 -8.06 -3.37 -11.26
C LEU A 138 -8.89 -2.19 -10.74
N ILE A 139 -10.14 -2.05 -11.20
CA ILE A 139 -11.07 -1.06 -10.64
C ILE A 139 -11.32 -1.44 -9.18
N PRO A 140 -11.07 -0.53 -8.22
CA PRO A 140 -11.33 -0.79 -6.81
C PRO A 140 -12.79 -1.17 -6.61
N ARG A 141 -13.02 -2.21 -5.82
CA ARG A 141 -14.35 -2.48 -5.29
C ARG A 141 -14.58 -1.46 -4.18
N ASN A 142 -15.71 -0.75 -4.20
CA ASN A 142 -16.11 0.09 -3.06
C ASN A 142 -16.23 -0.85 -1.85
N PHE A 143 -15.23 -0.84 -0.97
CA PHE A 143 -15.41 -1.32 0.38
C PHE A 143 -16.06 -0.17 1.11
N GLU A 144 -17.39 -0.16 1.16
CA GLU A 144 -18.11 0.66 2.12
C GLU A 144 -17.67 0.18 3.50
N GLU A 145 -16.86 0.97 4.21
CA GLU A 145 -16.64 0.78 5.63
C GLU A 145 -17.99 1.07 6.29
N GLU A 146 -18.77 0.02 6.61
CA GLU A 146 -19.90 0.15 7.52
C GLU A 146 -19.43 0.88 8.77
N ASP A 147 -20.14 1.97 9.10
CA ASP A 147 -19.90 2.87 10.21
C ASP A 147 -19.62 2.12 11.53
N ALA A 148 -18.35 1.83 11.81
CA ALA A 148 -17.87 1.41 13.12
C ALA A 148 -17.70 2.63 14.06
N ALA A 149 -18.61 3.61 13.95
CA ALA A 149 -18.73 4.78 14.81
C ALA A 149 -20.22 5.01 15.13
N SER A 150 -20.88 3.99 15.69
CA SER A 150 -22.15 4.11 16.38
C SER A 150 -22.15 3.11 17.53
N GLY A 151 -21.74 3.57 18.71
CA GLY A 151 -21.66 2.80 19.94
C GLY A 151 -20.89 3.54 21.03
#